data_AF-A0A5J4VHZ3-F1
#
_entry.id   AF-A0A5J4VHZ3-F1
#
_cell.length_a   1.000
_cell.length_b   1.000
_cell.length_c   1.000
_cell.angle_alpha   90.00
_cell.angle_beta   90.00
_cell.angle_gamma   90.00
#
_symmetry.space_group_name_H-M   'P 1'
#
loop_
_entity.id
_entity.type
_entity.pdbx_description
1 polymer ?
#
loop_
_entity_poly.entity_id
_entity_poly.type
_entity_poly.pdbx_seq_one_letter_code
_entity_poly.pdbx_strand_id
1 'polypeptide(L)'
;MSKQTIKTKSFKITFNDDGCDKIGKKIDTINADTIDVDRIMYKNIMDSNCIEQDILPKNNINDAIEYLKSNEVPQIEGLYEALFKRETFRHCSVYVSDKNNSKIISAANVGIQHENIEPNELQQLVNFAYEYDQPNKIIVMFICYLLYERIHPHEDGNGRMGRLLFLENIYQMTESFVPLSTALRYNKQVKQLMNDIFKHISFGEITKKRQIKSGDAAIYRVEIQEMDLNKFNDIINSNQRTKQQYYTLDLDDNTCKLIIKLMTLANI
;
A
#
# COMPACT_ATOMS: atom_id res chain seq x y z
N MET A 1 15.80 -14.39 -18.63
CA MET A 1 14.82 -13.59 -17.87
C MET A 1 14.88 -12.19 -18.43
N SER A 2 13.80 -11.74 -19.08
CA SER A 2 13.75 -10.42 -19.71
C SER A 2 13.27 -9.41 -18.68
N LYS A 3 14.12 -8.47 -18.28
CA LYS A 3 13.72 -7.41 -17.35
C LYS A 3 12.85 -6.40 -18.10
N GLN A 4 11.58 -6.28 -17.73
CA GLN A 4 10.70 -5.24 -18.25
C GLN A 4 10.99 -3.92 -17.55
N THR A 5 10.95 -2.82 -18.31
CA THR A 5 11.04 -1.46 -17.78
C THR A 5 9.88 -0.64 -18.31
N ILE A 6 9.10 -0.08 -17.39
CA ILE A 6 8.04 0.87 -17.67
C ILE A 6 8.53 2.22 -17.15
N LYS A 7 8.52 3.24 -18.01
CA LYS A 7 8.97 4.58 -17.64
C LYS A 7 7.98 5.61 -18.17
N THR A 8 7.46 6.43 -17.28
CA THR A 8 6.70 7.63 -17.61
C THR A 8 7.55 8.87 -17.32
N LYS A 9 6.96 10.06 -17.45
CA LYS A 9 7.61 11.30 -17.00
C LYS A 9 7.83 11.32 -15.48
N SER A 10 6.96 10.62 -14.74
CA SER A 10 6.83 10.78 -13.28
C SER A 10 7.39 9.59 -12.52
N PHE A 11 7.36 8.38 -13.08
CA PHE A 11 7.84 7.17 -12.40
C PHE A 11 8.61 6.22 -13.32
N LYS A 12 9.36 5.32 -12.68
CA LYS A 12 10.06 4.22 -13.35
C LYS A 12 9.83 2.94 -12.56
N ILE A 13 9.29 1.94 -13.23
CA ILE A 13 9.08 0.60 -12.70
C ILE A 13 9.94 -0.37 -13.50
N THR A 14 10.58 -1.31 -12.81
CA THR A 14 11.39 -2.35 -13.44
C THR A 14 11.15 -3.67 -12.71
N PHE A 15 10.88 -4.75 -13.46
CA PHE A 15 10.52 -6.06 -12.89
C PHE A 15 10.77 -7.18 -13.90
N ASN A 16 10.76 -8.43 -13.44
CA ASN A 16 10.81 -9.62 -14.30
C ASN A 16 9.38 -10.11 -14.59
N ASP A 17 9.08 -10.35 -15.87
CA ASP A 17 7.77 -10.76 -16.37
C ASP A 17 7.55 -12.28 -16.45
N ASP A 18 8.55 -13.09 -16.13
CA ASP A 18 8.49 -14.55 -16.27
C ASP A 18 7.35 -15.16 -15.41
N GLY A 19 6.31 -15.69 -16.08
CA GLY A 19 5.14 -16.35 -15.46
C GLY A 19 4.05 -15.40 -14.99
N CYS A 20 4.17 -14.11 -15.32
CA CYS A 20 3.25 -13.05 -14.91
C CYS A 20 1.93 -13.04 -15.71
N ASP A 21 2.00 -13.52 -16.94
CA ASP A 21 0.91 -13.71 -17.91
C ASP A 21 -0.12 -14.78 -17.49
N LYS A 22 0.25 -15.65 -16.54
CA LYS A 22 -0.57 -16.80 -16.11
C LYS A 22 -1.44 -16.53 -14.87
N ILE A 23 -1.38 -15.32 -14.32
CA ILE A 23 -2.07 -14.95 -13.07
C ILE A 23 -3.48 -14.45 -13.40
N GLY A 24 -4.11 -15.01 -14.45
CA GLY A 24 -5.41 -14.61 -14.95
C GLY A 24 -6.48 -15.67 -14.74
N LYS A 25 -7.52 -15.28 -14.01
CA LYS A 25 -8.85 -15.88 -13.79
C LYS A 25 -8.96 -17.23 -13.07
N LYS A 26 -9.29 -17.13 -11.78
CA LYS A 26 -10.15 -18.08 -11.06
C LYS A 26 -11.16 -17.36 -10.15
N ILE A 27 -12.38 -17.20 -10.62
CA ILE A 27 -13.55 -17.10 -9.74
C ILE A 27 -14.16 -18.50 -9.75
N ASP A 28 -14.00 -19.26 -8.67
CA ASP A 28 -14.72 -20.52 -8.52
C ASP A 28 -16.23 -20.23 -8.63
N THR A 29 -16.83 -20.57 -9.76
CA THR A 29 -18.24 -20.98 -9.88
C THR A 29 -19.25 -20.15 -9.07
N ILE A 30 -19.43 -18.88 -9.43
CA ILE A 30 -20.68 -18.16 -9.15
C ILE A 30 -21.10 -17.53 -10.47
N ASN A 31 -22.30 -17.90 -10.95
CA ASN A 31 -22.86 -17.43 -12.21
C ASN A 31 -22.68 -15.91 -12.35
N ALA A 32 -22.20 -15.46 -13.50
CA ALA A 32 -22.00 -14.04 -13.80
C ALA A 32 -23.29 -13.21 -13.61
N ASP A 33 -24.46 -13.86 -13.68
CA ASP A 33 -25.79 -13.28 -13.46
C ASP A 33 -26.11 -12.98 -11.97
N THR A 34 -25.24 -13.36 -11.01
CA THR A 34 -25.46 -13.20 -9.56
C THR A 34 -24.29 -12.55 -8.80
N ILE A 35 -23.30 -11.99 -9.50
CA ILE A 35 -22.20 -11.26 -8.83
C ILE A 35 -22.71 -9.91 -8.35
N ASP A 36 -23.04 -9.86 -7.06
CA ASP A 36 -23.27 -8.61 -6.34
C ASP A 36 -21.91 -7.94 -6.07
N VAL A 37 -21.43 -7.18 -7.08
CA VAL A 37 -20.17 -6.43 -7.05
C VAL A 37 -20.13 -5.49 -5.85
N ASP A 38 -21.24 -4.82 -5.56
CA ASP A 38 -21.36 -3.87 -4.45
C ASP A 38 -21.12 -4.59 -3.11
N ARG A 39 -21.68 -5.80 -2.94
CA ARG A 39 -21.43 -6.62 -1.76
C ARG A 39 -19.97 -7.09 -1.65
N ILE A 40 -19.33 -7.41 -2.76
CA ILE A 40 -17.90 -7.81 -2.78
C ILE A 40 -17.03 -6.62 -2.40
N MET A 41 -17.25 -5.45 -3.01
CA MET A 41 -16.51 -4.23 -2.69
C MET A 41 -16.71 -3.81 -1.24
N TYR A 42 -17.96 -3.85 -0.75
CA TYR A 42 -18.27 -3.60 0.65
C TYR A 42 -17.51 -4.55 1.58
N LYS A 43 -17.49 -5.85 1.25
CA LYS A 43 -16.73 -6.84 2.01
C LYS A 43 -15.23 -6.55 1.99
N ASN A 44 -14.65 -6.19 0.85
CA ASN A 44 -13.23 -5.86 0.73
C ASN A 44 -12.87 -4.65 1.59
N ILE A 45 -13.67 -3.58 1.55
CA ILE A 45 -13.47 -2.39 2.40
C ILE A 45 -13.61 -2.75 3.89
N MET A 46 -14.58 -3.59 4.25
CA MET A 46 -14.74 -4.07 5.64
C MET A 46 -13.56 -4.95 6.10
N ASP A 47 -13.04 -5.82 5.24
CA ASP A 47 -11.85 -6.63 5.54
C ASP A 47 -10.61 -5.72 5.68
N SER A 48 -10.51 -4.69 4.85
CA SER A 48 -9.49 -3.65 4.90
C SER A 48 -9.54 -2.88 6.23
N ASN A 49 -10.72 -2.45 6.68
CA ASN A 49 -10.94 -1.86 8.00
C ASN A 49 -10.38 -2.74 9.13
N CYS A 50 -10.66 -4.05 9.07
CA CYS A 50 -10.19 -5.00 10.08
C CYS A 50 -8.66 -5.14 10.09
N ILE A 51 -8.01 -5.09 8.93
CA ILE A 51 -6.55 -5.22 8.81
C ILE A 51 -5.84 -3.98 9.34
N GLU A 52 -6.33 -2.81 8.94
CA GLU A 52 -5.77 -1.51 9.35
C GLU A 52 -6.16 -1.12 10.78
N GLN A 53 -7.05 -1.90 11.44
CA GLN A 53 -7.60 -1.62 12.78
C GLN A 53 -8.33 -0.28 12.86
N ASP A 54 -9.09 0.02 11.81
CA ASP A 54 -9.82 1.25 11.64
C ASP A 54 -11.32 0.95 11.45
N ILE A 55 -12.17 1.94 11.68
CA ILE A 55 -13.63 1.82 11.60
C ILE A 55 -14.17 2.94 10.73
N LEU A 56 -14.30 2.66 9.43
CA LEU A 56 -15.08 3.55 8.56
C LEU A 56 -16.57 3.37 8.83
N PRO A 57 -17.33 4.47 8.98
CA PRO A 57 -18.78 4.43 9.03
C PRO A 57 -19.35 3.76 7.77
N LYS A 58 -20.43 2.98 7.94
CA LYS A 58 -21.12 2.32 6.82
C LYS A 58 -21.48 3.29 5.69
N ASN A 59 -21.90 4.51 6.01
CA ASN A 59 -22.24 5.52 5.02
C ASN A 59 -21.04 5.91 4.16
N ASN A 60 -19.85 6.08 4.75
CA ASN A 60 -18.63 6.39 4.01
C ASN A 60 -18.24 5.24 3.05
N ILE A 61 -18.42 3.98 3.49
CA ILE A 61 -18.18 2.81 2.63
C ILE A 61 -19.14 2.83 1.44
N ASN A 62 -20.43 3.09 1.68
CA ASN A 62 -21.43 3.17 0.62
C ASN A 62 -21.13 4.32 -0.34
N ASP A 63 -20.78 5.51 0.17
CA ASP A 63 -20.40 6.67 -0.64
C ASP A 63 -19.20 6.35 -1.55
N ALA A 64 -18.21 5.63 -1.02
CA ALA A 64 -17.04 5.21 -1.79
C ALA A 64 -17.40 4.21 -2.90
N ILE A 65 -18.30 3.26 -2.62
CA ILE A 65 -18.79 2.31 -3.63
C ILE A 65 -19.55 3.05 -4.74
N GLU A 66 -20.46 3.96 -4.38
CA GLU A 66 -21.20 4.80 -5.33
C GLU A 66 -20.25 5.69 -6.16
N TYR A 67 -19.22 6.25 -5.52
CA TYR A 67 -18.18 7.03 -6.20
C TYR A 67 -17.45 6.16 -7.24
N LEU A 68 -17.00 4.98 -6.85
CA LEU A 68 -16.26 4.06 -7.72
C LEU A 68 -17.11 3.56 -8.89
N LYS A 69 -18.41 3.35 -8.71
CA LYS A 69 -19.35 2.97 -9.78
C LYS A 69 -19.58 4.10 -10.79
N SER A 70 -19.49 5.33 -10.34
CA SER A 70 -19.76 6.53 -11.15
C SER A 70 -18.53 7.02 -11.93
N ASN A 71 -17.35 6.44 -11.69
CA ASN A 71 -16.09 6.89 -12.29
C ASN A 71 -15.34 5.71 -12.91
N GLU A 72 -15.13 5.76 -14.23
CA GLU A 72 -14.32 4.77 -14.94
C GLU A 72 -12.88 4.73 -14.41
N VAL A 73 -12.28 5.91 -14.19
CA VAL A 73 -10.98 6.07 -13.54
C VAL A 73 -11.18 6.92 -12.29
N PRO A 74 -11.01 6.36 -11.08
CA PRO A 74 -11.21 7.11 -9.84
C PRO A 74 -10.15 8.20 -9.67
N GLN A 75 -10.58 9.39 -9.25
CA GLN A 75 -9.66 10.42 -8.78
C GLN A 75 -9.29 10.13 -7.32
N ILE A 76 -8.00 10.24 -6.99
CA ILE A 76 -7.50 9.94 -5.64
C ILE A 76 -8.23 10.78 -4.60
N GLU A 77 -8.33 12.08 -4.83
CA GLU A 77 -8.99 13.02 -3.92
C GLU A 77 -10.47 12.72 -3.73
N GLY A 78 -11.20 12.44 -4.81
CA GLY A 78 -12.63 12.12 -4.73
C GLY A 78 -12.90 10.82 -3.98
N LEU A 79 -12.11 9.76 -4.22
CA LEU A 79 -12.24 8.51 -3.49
C LEU A 79 -11.85 8.65 -2.01
N TYR A 80 -10.76 9.40 -1.75
CA TYR A 80 -10.30 9.62 -0.37
C TYR A 80 -11.32 10.41 0.43
N GLU A 81 -11.87 11.48 -0.13
CA GLU A 81 -12.92 12.29 0.49
C GLU A 81 -14.19 11.44 0.74
N ALA A 82 -14.59 10.58 -0.19
CA ALA A 82 -15.73 9.68 0.00
C ALA A 82 -15.55 8.75 1.21
N LEU A 83 -14.34 8.19 1.38
CA LEU A 83 -14.02 7.25 2.46
C LEU A 83 -13.78 7.93 3.81
N PHE A 84 -13.01 9.01 3.83
CA PHE A 84 -12.45 9.55 5.07
C PHE A 84 -13.04 10.91 5.47
N LYS A 85 -13.72 11.62 4.56
CA LYS A 85 -14.34 12.95 4.79
C LYS A 85 -13.33 13.96 5.38
N ARG A 86 -12.11 13.96 4.84
CA ARG A 86 -10.99 14.77 5.32
C ARG A 86 -9.99 15.00 4.19
N GLU A 87 -9.10 15.96 4.42
CA GLU A 87 -8.05 16.31 3.47
C GLU A 87 -7.23 15.10 2.99
N THR A 88 -6.99 15.05 1.69
CA THR A 88 -6.41 13.88 1.03
C THR A 88 -4.92 13.75 1.29
N PHE A 89 -4.15 14.81 1.04
CA PHE A 89 -2.70 14.75 1.15
C PHE A 89 -2.26 15.28 2.50
N ARG A 90 -1.30 14.59 3.12
CA ARG A 90 -0.76 15.02 4.41
C ARG A 90 0.12 16.26 4.27
N HIS A 91 0.25 16.98 5.37
CA HIS A 91 1.13 18.15 5.52
C HIS A 91 2.24 17.96 6.53
N CYS A 92 2.58 16.70 6.83
CA CYS A 92 3.62 16.34 7.77
C CYS A 92 4.32 15.06 7.32
N SER A 93 5.49 14.77 7.88
CA SER A 93 6.18 13.49 7.69
C SER A 93 5.45 12.36 8.40
N VAL A 94 5.31 11.22 7.72
CA VAL A 94 4.72 9.98 8.28
C VAL A 94 5.63 8.80 8.02
N TYR A 95 5.53 7.80 8.89
CA TYR A 95 6.26 6.55 8.77
C TYR A 95 5.37 5.37 9.14
N VAL A 96 5.65 4.22 8.55
CA VAL A 96 5.00 2.95 8.90
C VAL A 96 5.78 2.35 10.06
N SER A 97 5.18 2.22 11.23
CA SER A 97 5.86 1.60 12.38
C SER A 97 6.18 0.13 12.12
N ASP A 98 7.39 -0.31 12.46
CA ASP A 98 7.67 -1.74 12.61
C ASP A 98 7.27 -2.17 14.03
N LYS A 99 6.87 -3.44 14.22
CA LYS A 99 6.38 -3.91 15.52
C LYS A 99 7.47 -3.74 16.59
N ASN A 100 7.20 -2.82 17.53
CA ASN A 100 8.11 -2.39 18.58
C ASN A 100 8.64 -3.57 19.42
N ASN A 101 9.95 -3.77 19.37
CA ASN A 101 10.66 -4.51 20.40
C ASN A 101 11.07 -3.54 21.53
N SER A 102 11.20 -4.02 22.77
CA SER A 102 11.54 -3.18 23.92
C SER A 102 12.90 -2.48 23.82
N LYS A 103 13.73 -2.86 22.84
CA LYS A 103 15.12 -2.40 22.66
C LYS A 103 15.38 -1.46 21.46
N ILE A 104 14.44 -1.34 20.51
CA ILE A 104 14.63 -0.54 19.29
C ILE A 104 13.37 0.29 18.99
N ILE A 105 13.56 1.42 18.31
CA ILE A 105 12.50 2.19 17.62
C ILE A 105 12.78 2.03 16.14
N SER A 106 11.77 1.68 15.36
CA SER A 106 11.95 1.42 13.94
C SER A 106 10.73 1.79 13.13
N ALA A 107 10.98 2.36 11.95
CA ALA A 107 10.02 2.51 10.89
C ALA A 107 10.30 1.42 9.85
N ALA A 108 9.27 0.66 9.49
CA ALA A 108 9.31 -0.25 8.36
C ALA A 108 9.49 0.53 7.06
N ASN A 109 8.82 1.67 6.90
CA ASN A 109 8.95 2.60 5.78
C ASN A 109 8.86 4.06 6.26
N VAL A 110 9.52 4.98 5.57
CA VAL A 110 9.33 6.42 5.72
C VAL A 110 8.72 6.96 4.45
N GLY A 111 7.55 7.60 4.55
CA GLY A 111 6.89 8.22 3.40
C GLY A 111 7.72 9.35 2.81
N ILE A 112 7.38 9.77 1.59
CA ILE A 112 8.04 10.92 0.95
C ILE A 112 7.88 12.19 1.81
N GLN A 113 8.78 13.17 1.72
CA GLN A 113 8.51 14.49 2.32
C GLN A 113 7.22 15.07 1.74
N HIS A 114 6.36 15.67 2.56
CA HIS A 114 5.01 16.04 2.14
C HIS A 114 5.02 17.14 1.07
N GLU A 115 6.03 18.01 1.09
CA GLU A 115 6.27 19.05 0.09
C GLU A 115 6.64 18.49 -1.29
N ASN A 116 7.04 17.22 -1.36
CA ASN A 116 7.36 16.52 -2.60
C ASN A 116 6.21 15.63 -3.10
N ILE A 117 5.07 15.62 -2.39
CA ILE A 117 3.85 14.96 -2.87
C ILE A 117 3.27 15.84 -3.98
N GLU A 118 3.26 15.32 -5.21
CA GLU A 118 2.65 15.99 -6.35
C GLU A 118 1.34 15.25 -6.72
N PRO A 119 0.16 15.81 -6.39
CA PRO A 119 -1.12 15.16 -6.64
C PRO A 119 -1.31 14.70 -8.09
N ASN A 120 -0.89 15.54 -9.05
CA ASN A 120 -1.00 15.24 -10.48
C ASN A 120 -0.15 14.03 -10.90
N GLU A 121 1.02 13.84 -10.31
CA GLU A 121 1.88 12.70 -10.63
C GLU A 121 1.36 11.40 -10.02
N LEU A 122 0.77 11.47 -8.82
CA LEU A 122 0.07 10.33 -8.23
C LEU A 122 -1.15 9.95 -9.04
N GLN A 123 -1.92 10.93 -9.52
CA GLN A 123 -3.06 10.65 -10.39
C GLN A 123 -2.59 10.04 -11.73
N GLN A 124 -1.44 10.47 -12.27
CA GLN A 124 -0.87 9.82 -13.47
C GLN A 124 -0.50 8.35 -13.24
N LEU A 125 -0.12 7.95 -12.02
CA LEU A 125 0.09 6.53 -11.69
C LEU A 125 -1.23 5.74 -11.78
N VAL A 126 -2.33 6.32 -11.29
CA VAL A 126 -3.67 5.73 -11.39
C VAL A 126 -4.09 5.63 -12.86
N ASN A 127 -4.04 6.75 -13.59
CA ASN A 127 -4.42 6.78 -15.01
C ASN A 127 -3.61 5.75 -15.83
N PHE A 128 -2.30 5.69 -15.61
CA PHE A 128 -1.45 4.68 -16.25
C PHE A 128 -1.91 3.25 -15.95
N ALA A 129 -2.19 2.92 -14.69
CA ALA A 129 -2.62 1.57 -14.32
C ALA A 129 -3.95 1.19 -15.00
N TYR A 130 -4.83 2.16 -15.18
CA TYR A 130 -6.13 1.97 -15.82
C TYR A 130 -6.02 1.84 -17.35
N GLU A 131 -5.12 2.59 -17.98
CA GLU A 131 -4.85 2.53 -19.42
C GLU A 131 -3.99 1.32 -19.83
N TYR A 132 -3.39 0.60 -18.88
CA TYR A 132 -2.49 -0.51 -19.16
C TYR A 132 -3.23 -1.76 -19.64
N ASP A 133 -2.93 -2.21 -20.87
CA ASP A 133 -3.63 -3.31 -21.56
C ASP A 133 -2.71 -4.43 -22.05
N GLN A 134 -1.61 -4.69 -21.33
CA GLN A 134 -0.70 -5.79 -21.66
C GLN A 134 -1.01 -7.05 -20.82
N PRO A 135 -0.60 -8.27 -21.24
CA PRO A 135 -0.95 -9.52 -20.56
C PRO A 135 -0.56 -9.62 -19.08
N ASN A 136 0.44 -8.85 -18.64
CA ASN A 136 0.91 -8.78 -17.25
C ASN A 136 0.22 -7.69 -16.41
N LYS A 137 -0.96 -7.22 -16.84
CA LYS A 137 -1.74 -6.13 -16.21
C LYS A 137 -1.89 -6.27 -14.69
N ILE A 138 -2.33 -7.43 -14.21
CA ILE A 138 -2.56 -7.66 -12.76
C ILE A 138 -1.27 -7.41 -11.96
N ILE A 139 -0.12 -7.86 -12.48
CA ILE A 139 1.17 -7.60 -11.83
C ILE A 139 1.55 -6.14 -11.87
N VAL A 140 1.39 -5.49 -13.02
CA VAL A 140 1.68 -4.06 -13.13
C VAL A 140 0.84 -3.26 -12.14
N MET A 141 -0.44 -3.62 -11.97
CA MET A 141 -1.30 -2.99 -10.97
C MET A 141 -0.84 -3.28 -9.53
N PHE A 142 -0.41 -4.50 -9.22
CA PHE A 142 0.20 -4.80 -7.92
C PHE A 142 1.47 -3.98 -7.67
N ILE A 143 2.30 -3.76 -8.70
CA ILE A 143 3.50 -2.94 -8.59
C ILE A 143 3.15 -1.45 -8.42
N CYS A 144 2.10 -0.95 -9.09
CA CYS A 144 1.56 0.39 -8.85
C CYS A 144 1.09 0.56 -7.39
N TYR A 145 0.42 -0.46 -6.83
CA TYR A 145 0.08 -0.50 -5.41
C TYR A 145 1.33 -0.42 -4.51
N LEU A 146 2.37 -1.21 -4.79
CA LEU A 146 3.62 -1.15 -4.03
C LEU A 146 4.29 0.23 -4.12
N LEU A 147 4.28 0.86 -5.30
CA LEU A 147 4.81 2.21 -5.47
C LEU A 147 4.00 3.23 -4.65
N TYR A 148 2.68 3.11 -4.64
CA TYR A 148 1.79 3.95 -3.84
C TYR A 148 2.07 3.83 -2.34
N GLU A 149 2.20 2.59 -1.84
CA GLU A 149 2.53 2.30 -0.44
C GLU A 149 3.89 2.86 -0.02
N ARG A 150 4.88 2.82 -0.92
CA ARG A 150 6.20 3.41 -0.68
C ARG A 150 6.10 4.92 -0.53
N ILE A 151 5.36 5.59 -1.42
CA ILE A 151 5.21 7.05 -1.40
C ILE A 151 4.46 7.47 -0.13
N HIS A 152 3.42 6.73 0.25
CA HIS A 152 2.65 6.94 1.47
C HIS A 152 2.09 8.38 1.56
N PRO A 153 1.22 8.79 0.62
CA PRO A 153 0.81 10.19 0.45
C PRO A 153 -0.20 10.72 1.49
N HIS A 154 -0.88 9.83 2.22
CA HIS A 154 -1.91 10.21 3.19
C HIS A 154 -1.38 10.14 4.62
N GLU A 155 -2.04 10.85 5.53
CA GLU A 155 -1.79 10.73 6.96
C GLU A 155 -2.13 9.31 7.43
N ASP A 156 -3.22 8.75 6.92
CA ASP A 156 -3.68 7.40 7.19
C ASP A 156 -4.56 6.89 6.03
N GLY A 157 -4.75 5.58 5.96
CA GLY A 157 -5.54 4.91 4.91
C GLY A 157 -4.77 4.56 3.63
N ASN A 158 -3.44 4.72 3.61
CA ASN A 158 -2.59 4.42 2.44
C ASN A 158 -2.82 3.00 1.91
N GLY A 159 -2.75 1.99 2.79
CA GLY A 159 -2.99 0.58 2.44
C GLY A 159 -4.34 0.36 1.78
N ARG A 160 -5.39 0.98 2.33
CA ARG A 160 -6.75 0.86 1.83
C ARG A 160 -6.91 1.53 0.46
N MET A 161 -6.40 2.76 0.32
CA MET A 161 -6.44 3.50 -0.93
C MET A 161 -5.69 2.76 -2.04
N GLY A 162 -4.48 2.29 -1.76
CA GLY A 162 -3.69 1.54 -2.72
C GLY A 162 -4.39 0.24 -3.18
N ARG A 163 -4.99 -0.51 -2.26
CA ARG A 163 -5.76 -1.71 -2.62
C ARG A 163 -7.00 -1.38 -3.46
N LEU A 164 -7.76 -0.36 -3.09
CA LEU A 164 -8.95 0.05 -3.84
C LEU A 164 -8.61 0.57 -5.24
N LEU A 165 -7.60 1.42 -5.35
CA LEU A 165 -7.18 2.00 -6.64
C LEU A 165 -6.62 0.96 -7.60
N PHE A 166 -5.91 -0.06 -7.11
CA PHE A 166 -5.11 -0.92 -7.99
C PHE A 166 -5.48 -2.41 -7.97
N LEU A 167 -6.28 -2.91 -7.02
CA LEU A 167 -6.46 -4.36 -6.84
C LEU A 167 -7.93 -4.79 -6.61
N GLU A 168 -8.69 -3.99 -5.86
CA GLU A 168 -9.99 -4.42 -5.32
C GLU A 168 -11.19 -3.81 -6.06
N ASN A 169 -11.01 -2.77 -6.87
CA ASN A 169 -12.06 -2.10 -7.66
C ASN A 169 -11.95 -2.32 -9.19
N ILE A 170 -11.11 -3.24 -9.63
CA ILE A 170 -10.66 -3.29 -11.04
C ILE A 170 -11.31 -4.41 -11.86
N TYR A 171 -12.43 -4.95 -11.37
CA TYR A 171 -13.07 -6.12 -11.96
C TYR A 171 -13.56 -5.90 -13.38
N GLN A 172 -14.19 -4.75 -13.66
CA GLN A 172 -14.64 -4.44 -15.02
C GLN A 172 -13.49 -4.42 -16.04
N MET A 173 -12.27 -4.14 -15.58
CA MET A 173 -11.08 -3.97 -16.42
C MET A 173 -10.20 -5.21 -16.56
N THR A 174 -10.35 -6.17 -15.64
CA THR A 174 -9.50 -7.37 -15.56
C THR A 174 -10.31 -8.66 -15.51
N GLU A 175 -11.64 -8.53 -15.46
CA GLU A 175 -12.60 -9.62 -15.26
C GLU A 175 -12.21 -10.51 -14.06
N SER A 176 -11.53 -9.89 -13.09
CA SER A 176 -10.96 -10.52 -11.91
C SER A 176 -10.97 -9.52 -10.74
N PHE A 177 -11.36 -9.97 -9.56
CA PHE A 177 -11.10 -9.24 -8.33
C PHE A 177 -9.84 -9.82 -7.70
N VAL A 178 -8.96 -8.97 -7.18
CA VAL A 178 -7.90 -9.41 -6.27
C VAL A 178 -8.38 -9.09 -4.85
N PRO A 179 -8.99 -10.03 -4.11
CA PRO A 179 -9.56 -9.79 -2.79
C PRO A 179 -8.45 -9.75 -1.73
N LEU A 180 -7.45 -8.89 -1.94
CA LEU A 180 -6.23 -8.87 -1.14
C LEU A 180 -6.54 -8.59 0.32
N SER A 181 -7.48 -7.70 0.64
CA SER A 181 -7.95 -7.46 2.00
C SER A 181 -8.56 -8.73 2.62
N THR A 182 -9.38 -9.49 1.90
CA THR A 182 -9.89 -10.77 2.42
C THR A 182 -8.74 -11.75 2.67
N ALA A 183 -7.82 -11.90 1.71
CA ALA A 183 -6.69 -12.81 1.85
C ALA A 183 -5.76 -12.42 3.01
N LEU A 184 -5.43 -11.14 3.16
CA LEU A 184 -4.60 -10.62 4.26
C LEU A 184 -5.27 -10.79 5.63
N ARG A 185 -6.60 -10.71 5.69
CA ARG A 185 -7.36 -10.88 6.93
C ARG A 185 -7.36 -12.33 7.40
N TYR A 186 -7.56 -13.27 6.48
CA TYR A 186 -7.83 -14.68 6.84
C TYR A 186 -6.65 -15.63 6.57
N ASN A 187 -5.68 -15.26 5.76
CA ASN A 187 -4.53 -16.11 5.41
C ASN A 187 -3.23 -15.55 6.00
N LYS A 188 -2.75 -16.20 7.08
CA LYS A 188 -1.50 -15.84 7.76
C LYS A 188 -0.27 -15.92 6.83
N GLN A 189 -0.26 -16.85 5.88
CA GLN A 189 0.83 -16.99 4.92
C GLN A 189 0.85 -15.82 3.94
N VAL A 190 -0.31 -15.39 3.43
CA VAL A 190 -0.43 -14.19 2.59
C VAL A 190 0.05 -12.96 3.35
N LYS A 191 -0.34 -12.81 4.62
CA LYS A 191 0.15 -11.71 5.48
C LYS A 191 1.68 -11.73 5.65
N GLN A 192 2.27 -12.90 5.84
CA GLN A 192 3.73 -13.04 5.95
C GLN A 192 4.42 -12.65 4.64
N LEU A 193 3.93 -13.15 3.50
CA LEU A 193 4.46 -12.81 2.19
C LEU A 193 4.36 -11.32 1.90
N MET A 194 3.25 -10.67 2.26
CA MET A 194 3.06 -9.23 2.09
C MET A 194 4.10 -8.43 2.89
N ASN A 195 4.34 -8.82 4.14
CA ASN A 195 5.37 -8.19 4.97
C ASN A 195 6.77 -8.36 4.37
N ASP A 196 7.07 -9.53 3.80
CA ASP A 196 8.37 -9.78 3.18
C ASP A 196 8.53 -8.96 1.90
N ILE A 197 7.49 -8.85 1.05
CA ILE A 197 7.47 -7.95 -0.11
C ILE A 197 7.68 -6.50 0.32
N PHE A 198 7.01 -6.05 1.38
CA PHE A 198 7.15 -4.68 1.86
C PHE A 198 8.57 -4.33 2.29
N LYS A 199 9.30 -5.24 2.94
CA LYS A 199 10.72 -5.02 3.30
C LYS A 199 11.60 -4.70 2.09
N HIS A 200 11.26 -5.20 0.90
CA HIS A 200 12.02 -4.93 -0.32
C HIS A 200 11.73 -3.55 -0.92
N ILE A 201 10.54 -3.00 -0.66
CA ILE A 201 10.17 -1.70 -1.20
C ILE A 201 10.43 -0.55 -0.23
N SER A 202 10.52 -0.83 1.07
CA SER A 202 10.52 0.22 2.07
C SER A 202 11.87 0.89 2.31
N PHE A 203 11.80 2.15 2.73
CA PHE A 203 12.93 2.92 3.26
C PHE A 203 12.97 2.82 4.78
N GLY A 204 13.28 1.63 5.29
CA GLY A 204 13.30 1.39 6.73
C GLY A 204 14.34 2.24 7.46
N GLU A 205 13.99 2.70 8.66
CA GLU A 205 14.87 3.42 9.57
C GLU A 205 14.88 2.74 10.93
N ILE A 206 16.06 2.55 11.54
CA ILE A 206 16.20 1.84 12.81
C ILE A 206 17.10 2.64 13.76
N THR A 207 16.60 2.89 14.96
CA THR A 207 17.38 3.47 16.06
C THR A 207 17.33 2.57 17.29
N LYS A 208 18.50 2.33 17.91
CA LYS A 208 18.60 1.59 19.18
C LYS A 208 18.26 2.51 20.34
N LYS A 209 17.37 2.05 21.23
CA LYS A 209 17.07 2.75 22.48
C LYS A 209 18.28 2.69 23.41
N ARG A 210 18.49 3.74 24.20
CA ARG A 210 19.48 3.72 25.27
C ARG A 210 19.08 2.67 26.32
N GLN A 211 20.06 1.87 26.78
CA GLN A 211 19.83 0.88 27.82
C GLN A 211 19.81 1.57 29.18
N ILE A 212 18.65 1.53 29.84
CA ILE A 212 18.47 2.07 31.20
C ILE A 212 18.85 0.99 32.20
N LYS A 213 19.68 1.32 33.21
CA LYS A 213 20.05 0.37 34.28
C LYS A 213 19.01 0.43 35.40
N SER A 214 18.85 -0.66 36.14
CA SER A 214 17.72 -0.88 37.07
C SER A 214 17.61 0.14 38.21
N GLY A 215 18.65 0.93 38.48
CA GLY A 215 18.67 1.95 39.55
C GLY A 215 18.09 3.32 39.17
N ASP A 216 17.77 3.56 37.89
CA ASP A 216 17.33 4.88 37.44
C ASP A 216 15.87 5.14 37.85
N ALA A 217 15.64 6.22 38.60
CA ALA A 217 14.33 6.70 39.01
C ALA A 217 13.38 6.84 37.80
N ALA A 218 12.08 6.58 38.00
CA ALA A 218 11.09 6.53 36.92
C ALA A 218 11.09 7.78 36.00
N ILE A 219 11.38 8.96 36.55
CA ILE A 219 11.47 10.23 35.81
C ILE A 219 12.58 10.18 34.74
N TYR A 220 13.77 9.70 35.09
CA TYR A 220 14.91 9.60 34.18
C TYR A 220 14.63 8.63 33.01
N ARG A 221 13.77 7.63 33.24
CA ARG A 221 13.35 6.69 32.19
C ARG A 221 12.45 7.35 31.15
N VAL A 222 11.55 8.23 31.58
CA VAL A 222 10.64 8.96 30.70
C VAL A 222 11.42 9.96 29.85
N GLU A 223 12.32 10.73 30.45
CA GLU A 223 13.17 11.69 29.71
C GLU A 223 14.04 11.00 28.65
N ILE A 224 14.63 9.83 28.97
CA ILE A 224 15.41 9.05 27.99
C ILE A 224 14.54 8.54 26.84
N GLN A 225 13.33 8.07 27.15
CA GLN A 225 12.38 7.63 26.11
C GLN A 225 11.98 8.78 25.19
N GLU A 226 11.69 9.95 25.76
CA GLU A 226 11.34 11.15 25.01
C GLU A 226 12.50 11.62 24.13
N MET A 227 13.73 11.66 24.67
CA MET A 227 14.91 12.00 23.87
C MET A 227 15.17 11.01 22.72
N ASP A 228 15.02 9.71 22.96
CA ASP A 228 15.20 8.68 21.93
C ASP A 228 14.12 8.79 20.84
N LEU A 229 12.88 9.14 21.22
CA LEU A 229 11.79 9.41 20.28
C LEU A 229 12.03 10.69 19.48
N ASN A 230 12.45 11.78 20.12
CA ASN A 230 12.77 13.03 19.44
C ASN A 230 13.88 12.84 18.43
N LYS A 231 14.96 12.14 18.81
CA LYS A 231 16.04 11.78 17.88
C LYS A 231 15.54 10.93 16.70
N PHE A 232 14.63 10.00 16.96
CA PHE A 232 14.04 9.20 15.89
C PHE A 232 13.21 10.08 14.94
N ASN A 233 12.38 10.97 15.47
CA ASN A 233 11.61 11.93 14.67
C ASN A 233 12.52 12.85 13.86
N ASP A 234 13.66 13.28 14.39
CA ASP A 234 14.65 14.05 13.64
C ASP A 234 15.18 13.27 12.43
N ILE A 235 15.42 11.96 12.56
CA ILE A 235 15.84 11.10 11.43
C ILE A 235 14.74 11.04 10.37
N ILE A 236 13.49 10.85 10.79
CA ILE A 236 12.34 10.80 9.88
C ILE A 236 12.18 12.13 9.14
N ASN A 237 12.20 13.24 9.87
CA ASN A 237 12.00 14.58 9.34
C ASN A 237 13.18 15.05 8.48
N SER A 238 14.40 14.61 8.79
CA SER A 238 15.60 14.94 8.01
C SER A 238 15.80 14.08 6.77
N ASN A 239 14.88 13.15 6.46
CA ASN A 239 14.94 12.27 5.30
C ASN A 239 15.21 13.06 3.99
N GLN A 240 16.44 12.94 3.47
CA GLN A 240 16.95 13.65 2.28
C GLN A 240 16.73 12.86 0.97
N ARG A 241 15.93 11.78 1.00
CA ARG A 241 15.65 11.00 -0.20
C ARG A 241 14.96 11.87 -1.24
N THR A 242 15.46 11.80 -2.46
CA THR A 242 14.90 12.54 -3.59
C THR A 242 13.56 11.95 -4.00
N LYS A 243 12.70 12.79 -4.58
CA LYS A 243 11.46 12.35 -5.23
C LYS A 243 11.69 11.18 -6.20
N GLN A 244 12.74 11.24 -7.02
CA GLN A 244 13.04 10.17 -7.96
C GLN A 244 13.27 8.81 -7.28
N GLN A 245 13.86 8.78 -6.09
CA GLN A 245 14.06 7.54 -5.32
C GLN A 245 12.73 6.93 -4.87
N TYR A 246 11.75 7.77 -4.48
CA TYR A 246 10.40 7.31 -4.15
C TYR A 246 9.65 6.78 -5.37
N TYR A 247 9.73 7.50 -6.49
CA TYR A 247 9.00 7.20 -7.73
C TYR A 247 9.71 6.16 -8.63
N THR A 248 10.80 5.54 -8.15
CA THR A 248 11.50 4.48 -8.86
C THR A 248 11.39 3.17 -8.08
N LEU A 249 10.80 2.15 -8.70
CA LEU A 249 10.68 0.80 -8.12
C LEU A 249 11.38 -0.21 -9.02
N ASP A 250 12.47 -0.79 -8.51
CA ASP A 250 13.20 -1.87 -9.17
C ASP A 250 13.02 -3.15 -8.36
N LEU A 251 12.23 -4.07 -8.90
CA LEU A 251 11.94 -5.37 -8.29
C LEU A 251 12.88 -6.42 -8.84
N ASP A 252 13.56 -7.11 -7.93
CA ASP A 252 14.37 -8.28 -8.27
C ASP A 252 13.51 -9.54 -8.49
N ASP A 253 14.13 -10.58 -9.05
CA ASP A 253 13.46 -11.85 -9.35
C ASP A 253 12.84 -12.50 -8.11
N ASN A 254 13.45 -12.32 -6.94
CA ASN A 254 12.96 -12.90 -5.70
C ASN A 254 11.67 -12.22 -5.25
N THR A 255 11.63 -10.89 -5.34
CA THR A 255 10.44 -10.09 -5.00
C THR A 255 9.30 -10.38 -5.96
N CYS A 256 9.59 -10.48 -7.27
CA CYS A 256 8.60 -10.93 -8.26
C CYS A 256 8.03 -12.31 -7.92
N LYS A 257 8.88 -13.29 -7.56
CA LYS A 257 8.41 -14.63 -7.14
C LYS A 257 7.54 -14.60 -5.88
N LEU A 258 7.85 -13.73 -4.92
CA LEU A 258 7.01 -13.54 -3.72
C LEU A 258 5.64 -12.98 -4.09
N ILE A 259 5.60 -11.98 -4.98
CA ILE A 259 4.35 -11.38 -5.48
C ILE A 259 3.50 -12.44 -6.19
N ILE A 260 4.09 -13.20 -7.13
CA ILE A 260 3.40 -14.28 -7.85
C ILE A 260 2.83 -15.30 -6.86
N LYS A 261 3.64 -15.77 -5.91
CA LYS A 261 3.21 -16.71 -4.88
C LYS A 261 2.09 -16.17 -4.00
N LEU A 262 2.17 -14.90 -3.62
CA LEU A 262 1.13 -14.23 -2.83
C LEU A 262 -0.19 -14.20 -3.61
N MET A 263 -0.14 -13.80 -4.88
CA MET A 263 -1.31 -13.73 -5.75
C MET A 263 -1.98 -15.08 -5.96
N THR A 264 -1.19 -16.14 -6.19
CA THR A 264 -1.71 -17.51 -6.26
C THR A 264 -2.40 -17.94 -4.96
N LEU A 265 -1.86 -17.56 -3.79
CA LEU A 265 -2.45 -17.90 -2.49
C LEU A 265 -3.64 -17.03 -2.08
N ALA A 266 -3.75 -15.84 -2.65
CA ALA A 266 -4.88 -14.93 -2.45
C ALA A 266 -6.14 -15.37 -3.22
N ASN A 267 -6.07 -16.48 -3.96
CA ASN A 267 -7.06 -16.95 -4.94
C ASN A 267 -7.30 -15.91 -6.05
N ILE A 268 -6.27 -15.73 -6.88
CA ILE A 268 -6.41 -15.35 -8.29
C ILE A 268 -6.37 -16.61 -9.15
#